data_AF-A0A4Q2TCX5-F1
#
_entry.id   AF-A0A4Q2TCX5-F1
#
_cell.length_a   1.000
_cell.length_b   1.000
_cell.length_c   1.000
_cell.angle_alpha   90.00
_cell.angle_beta   90.00
_cell.angle_gamma   90.00
#
_symmetry.space_group_name_H-M   'P 1'
#
loop_
_entity.id
_entity.type
_entity.pdbx_description
1 polymer ?
#
loop_
_entity_poly.entity_id
_entity_poly.type
_entity_poly.pdbx_seq_one_letter_code
_entity_poly.pdbx_strand_id
1 'polypeptide(L)'
;MSENVHIPGWIRQPGQIGSMGRVAFPIDALDQFLASDELRDLLDPEITELHGARDWKMRRAEALESIGIVSRAAGQQFESREDARKQLFEHASGGGFGIRDWLQDAVMAILIPRT
;
A
#
# COMPACT_ATOMS: atom_id res chain seq x y z
N MET A 1 45.41 -33.26 21.86
CA MET A 1 46.05 -32.25 20.99
C MET A 1 44.91 -31.52 20.30
N SER A 2 44.66 -30.30 20.75
CA SER A 2 43.49 -29.49 20.38
C SER A 2 43.79 -28.71 19.10
N GLU A 3 42.96 -28.84 18.08
CA GLU A 3 42.93 -27.89 16.97
C GLU A 3 42.12 -26.66 17.38
N ASN A 4 42.84 -25.53 17.50
CA ASN A 4 42.27 -24.19 17.63
C ASN A 4 41.57 -23.82 16.33
N VAL A 5 40.25 -23.93 16.29
CA VAL A 5 39.46 -23.26 15.25
C VAL A 5 39.29 -21.80 15.65
N HIS A 6 40.12 -20.94 15.05
CA HIS A 6 40.01 -19.50 15.13
C HIS A 6 38.98 -19.04 14.08
N ILE A 7 37.73 -18.83 14.49
CA ILE A 7 36.77 -18.05 13.68
C ILE A 7 36.69 -16.65 14.32
N PRO A 8 37.21 -15.61 13.65
CA PRO A 8 37.15 -14.26 14.18
C PRO A 8 35.73 -13.71 14.11
N GLY A 9 35.38 -12.94 15.14
CA GLY A 9 34.72 -11.65 14.99
C GLY A 9 33.34 -11.65 14.32
N TRP A 10 32.26 -11.54 15.12
CA TRP A 10 31.28 -10.47 15.01
C TRP A 10 31.07 -9.95 13.57
N ILE A 11 29.97 -10.25 12.91
CA ILE A 11 28.78 -9.38 12.93
C ILE A 11 27.67 -10.17 12.22
N ARG A 12 26.68 -10.68 12.98
CA ARG A 12 25.30 -10.60 12.46
C ARG A 12 25.12 -9.12 12.17
N GLN A 13 24.96 -8.70 10.92
CA GLN A 13 24.61 -7.31 10.64
C GLN A 13 23.32 -7.02 11.42
N PRO A 14 23.36 -6.17 12.47
CA PRO A 14 22.15 -5.67 13.08
C PRO A 14 21.71 -4.52 12.17
N GLY A 15 21.07 -4.87 11.07
CA GLY A 15 20.76 -3.91 10.00
C GLY A 15 19.63 -4.31 9.05
N GLN A 16 19.12 -5.55 9.12
CA GLN A 16 17.85 -5.92 8.47
C GLN A 16 16.76 -6.17 9.50
N ILE A 17 16.72 -5.34 10.54
CA ILE A 17 15.45 -4.93 11.15
C ILE A 17 14.82 -4.00 10.13
N GLY A 18 13.59 -4.31 9.70
CA GLY A 18 12.98 -3.83 8.47
C GLY A 18 13.20 -2.35 8.17
N SER A 19 13.13 -1.99 6.89
CA SER A 19 13.00 -0.58 6.53
C SER A 19 11.68 -0.02 7.10
N MET A 20 11.68 0.34 8.39
CA MET A 20 10.90 1.43 8.96
C MET A 20 11.50 2.75 8.47
N GLY A 21 11.76 2.80 7.17
CA GLY A 21 12.26 3.99 6.50
C GLY A 21 11.06 4.82 6.10
N ARG A 22 11.30 6.12 5.97
CA ARG A 22 10.34 7.04 5.35
C ARG A 22 9.90 6.48 4.01
N VAL A 23 8.64 6.65 3.69
CA VAL A 23 8.05 6.25 2.42
C VAL A 23 7.41 7.45 1.77
N ALA A 24 7.20 7.40 0.47
CA ALA A 24 6.50 8.46 -0.24
C ALA A 24 5.65 7.89 -1.35
N PHE A 25 4.58 8.59 -1.68
CA PHE A 25 4.01 8.45 -3.00
C PHE A 25 4.88 9.19 -4.01
N PRO A 26 5.21 8.57 -5.15
CA PRO A 26 5.81 9.29 -6.26
C PRO A 26 4.80 10.32 -6.82
N ILE A 27 5.29 11.29 -7.59
CA ILE A 27 4.43 12.39 -8.09
C ILE A 27 3.39 11.89 -9.11
N ASP A 28 3.71 10.81 -9.81
CA ASP A 28 2.90 10.08 -10.79
C ASP A 28 2.09 8.94 -10.14
N ALA A 29 1.97 8.90 -8.81
CA ALA A 29 1.25 7.86 -8.08
C ALA A 29 -0.19 7.64 -8.59
N LEU A 30 -0.86 8.73 -8.98
CA LEU A 30 -2.21 8.63 -9.53
C LEU A 30 -2.23 7.87 -10.85
N ASP A 31 -1.28 8.16 -11.76
CA ASP A 31 -1.19 7.46 -13.05
C ASP A 31 -0.89 5.97 -12.84
N GLN A 32 -0.02 5.65 -11.88
CA GLN A 32 0.27 4.25 -11.51
C GLN A 32 -0.98 3.54 -10.96
N PHE A 33 -1.76 4.21 -10.10
CA PHE A 33 -2.98 3.63 -9.55
C PHE A 33 -4.07 3.45 -10.62
N LEU A 34 -4.23 4.42 -11.52
CA LEU A 34 -5.19 4.35 -12.63
C LEU A 34 -4.87 3.22 -13.61
N ALA A 35 -3.59 2.83 -13.69
CA ALA A 35 -3.12 1.70 -14.50
C ALA A 35 -3.14 0.34 -13.78
N SER A 36 -3.55 0.30 -12.50
CA SER A 36 -3.57 -0.95 -11.73
C SER A 36 -4.68 -1.90 -12.15
N ASP A 37 -4.37 -3.20 -12.12
CA ASP A 37 -5.36 -4.26 -12.36
C ASP A 37 -6.41 -4.26 -11.24
N GLU A 38 -6.06 -3.90 -10.02
CA GLU A 38 -6.99 -3.82 -8.90
C GLU A 38 -8.10 -2.78 -9.11
N LEU A 39 -7.77 -1.58 -9.58
CA LEU A 39 -8.78 -0.57 -9.89
C LEU A 39 -9.63 -1.00 -11.09
N ARG A 40 -9.00 -1.61 -12.09
CA ARG A 40 -9.69 -2.14 -13.28
C ARG A 40 -10.71 -3.21 -12.86
N ASP A 41 -10.27 -4.18 -12.08
CA ASP A 41 -11.09 -5.31 -11.65
C ASP A 41 -12.26 -4.85 -10.77
N LEU A 42 -12.03 -3.85 -9.90
CA LEU A 42 -13.10 -3.25 -9.10
C LEU A 42 -14.23 -2.66 -9.97
N LEU A 43 -13.86 -2.08 -11.10
CA LEU A 43 -14.77 -1.39 -12.03
C LEU A 43 -15.30 -2.32 -13.13
N ASP A 44 -14.79 -3.54 -13.22
CA ASP A 44 -15.21 -4.53 -14.21
C ASP A 44 -16.62 -5.07 -13.85
N PRO A 45 -17.62 -4.88 -14.73
CA PRO A 45 -18.97 -5.37 -14.51
C PRO A 45 -19.09 -6.90 -14.67
N GLU A 46 -18.17 -7.56 -15.37
CA GLU A 46 -18.17 -9.01 -15.60
C GLU A 46 -17.54 -9.77 -14.42
N ILE A 47 -16.68 -9.10 -13.64
CA ILE A 47 -16.10 -9.66 -12.42
C ILE A 47 -17.14 -9.62 -11.28
N THR A 48 -17.94 -10.68 -11.27
CA THR A 48 -19.01 -10.94 -10.29
C THR A 48 -18.53 -11.67 -9.05
N GLU A 49 -17.35 -12.32 -9.11
CA GLU A 49 -16.78 -13.17 -8.04
C GLU A 49 -15.81 -12.45 -7.10
N LEU A 50 -15.52 -11.16 -7.32
CA LEU A 50 -14.75 -10.35 -6.37
C LEU A 50 -15.43 -10.40 -5.00
N HIS A 51 -14.73 -11.03 -4.06
CA HIS A 51 -15.18 -11.49 -2.74
C HIS A 51 -16.19 -10.57 -2.06
N GLY A 52 -17.47 -10.96 -2.11
CA GLY A 52 -18.60 -10.22 -1.54
C GLY A 52 -19.25 -9.30 -2.57
N ALA A 53 -20.31 -9.79 -3.21
CA ALA A 53 -21.13 -9.04 -4.14
C ALA A 53 -21.64 -7.74 -3.49
N ARG A 54 -20.97 -6.62 -3.77
CA ARG A 54 -21.45 -5.27 -3.45
C ARG A 54 -21.99 -4.62 -4.72
N ASP A 55 -23.09 -3.87 -4.55
CA ASP A 55 -23.73 -3.05 -5.57
C ASP A 55 -22.68 -2.19 -6.30
N TRP A 56 -22.85 -2.02 -7.61
CA TRP A 56 -21.97 -1.20 -8.45
C TRP A 56 -21.78 0.22 -7.89
N LYS A 57 -22.77 0.77 -7.19
CA LYS A 57 -22.68 2.08 -6.51
C LYS A 57 -21.61 2.09 -5.43
N MET A 58 -21.50 1.01 -4.67
CA MET A 58 -20.48 0.87 -3.63
C MET A 58 -19.10 0.73 -4.26
N ARG A 59 -18.96 -0.14 -5.29
CA ARG A 59 -17.70 -0.27 -6.04
C ARG A 59 -17.22 1.06 -6.60
N ARG A 60 -18.15 1.84 -7.17
CA ARG A 60 -17.86 3.19 -7.67
C ARG A 60 -17.44 4.15 -6.55
N ALA A 61 -18.09 4.10 -5.39
CA ALA A 61 -17.71 4.94 -4.24
C ALA A 61 -16.29 4.58 -3.74
N GLU A 62 -15.99 3.29 -3.60
CA GLU A 62 -14.66 2.79 -3.23
C GLU A 62 -13.58 3.23 -4.23
N ALA A 63 -13.88 3.16 -5.54
CA ALA A 63 -12.97 3.59 -6.60
C ALA A 63 -12.69 5.10 -6.52
N LEU A 64 -13.75 5.92 -6.45
CA LEU A 64 -13.63 7.38 -6.39
C LEU A 64 -12.87 7.84 -5.15
N GLU A 65 -13.13 7.20 -4.01
CA GLU A 65 -12.44 7.56 -2.77
C GLU A 65 -10.97 7.14 -2.79
N SER A 66 -10.65 5.94 -3.29
CA SER A 66 -9.27 5.49 -3.46
C SER A 66 -8.49 6.40 -4.43
N ILE A 67 -9.10 6.77 -5.56
CA ILE A 67 -8.54 7.76 -6.50
C ILE A 67 -8.28 9.09 -5.79
N GLY A 68 -9.24 9.57 -5.00
CA GLY A 68 -9.09 10.81 -4.24
C GLY A 68 -8.01 10.74 -3.16
N ILE A 69 -7.83 9.58 -2.52
CA ILE A 69 -6.73 9.33 -1.56
C ILE A 69 -5.39 9.43 -2.28
N VAL A 70 -5.19 8.67 -3.36
CA VAL A 70 -3.92 8.66 -4.10
C VAL A 70 -3.61 10.03 -4.70
N SER A 71 -4.61 10.70 -5.28
CA SER A 71 -4.44 12.03 -5.87
C SER A 71 -3.97 13.08 -4.85
N ARG A 72 -4.53 13.06 -3.63
CA ARG A 72 -4.10 13.96 -2.55
C ARG A 72 -2.74 13.59 -1.96
N ALA A 73 -2.45 12.30 -1.94
CA ALA A 73 -1.22 11.77 -1.35
C ALA A 73 -0.02 11.83 -2.31
N ALA A 74 -0.24 12.03 -3.61
CA ALA A 74 0.82 12.12 -4.62
C ALA A 74 1.90 13.14 -4.21
N GLY A 75 3.17 12.69 -4.19
CA GLY A 75 4.32 13.50 -3.75
C GLY A 75 4.46 13.67 -2.23
N GLN A 76 3.52 13.20 -1.41
CA GLN A 76 3.62 13.25 0.04
C GLN A 76 4.58 12.19 0.58
N GLN A 77 5.15 12.48 1.76
CA GLN A 77 6.03 11.59 2.49
C GLN A 77 5.39 11.22 3.83
N PHE A 78 5.72 10.01 4.30
CA PHE A 78 5.24 9.45 5.55
C PHE A 78 6.41 8.87 6.32
N GLU A 79 6.29 8.84 7.65
CA GLU A 79 7.38 8.37 8.51
C GLU A 79 7.59 6.86 8.38
N SER A 80 6.54 6.12 8.03
CA SER A 80 6.61 4.69 7.75
C SER A 80 5.43 4.25 6.88
N ARG A 81 5.48 3.00 6.41
CA ARG A 81 4.35 2.38 5.69
C ARG A 81 3.12 2.20 6.58
N GLU A 82 3.30 1.97 7.88
CA GLU A 82 2.18 1.87 8.83
C GLU A 82 1.53 3.24 9.07
N ASP A 83 2.36 4.27 9.26
CA ASP A 83 1.92 5.67 9.37
C ASP A 83 1.16 6.11 8.12
N ALA A 84 1.68 5.82 6.92
CA ALA A 84 0.98 6.05 5.67
C ALA A 84 -0.39 5.35 5.64
N ARG A 85 -0.45 4.05 5.97
CA ARG A 85 -1.73 3.31 5.97
C ARG A 85 -2.74 3.97 6.89
N LYS A 86 -2.32 4.35 8.10
CA LYS A 86 -3.18 5.03 9.06
C LYS A 86 -3.68 6.35 8.48
N GLN A 87 -2.79 7.25 8.07
CA GLN A 87 -3.16 8.58 7.59
C GLN A 87 -4.06 8.56 6.34
N LEU A 88 -3.85 7.60 5.44
CA LEU A 88 -4.62 7.49 4.20
C LEU A 88 -6.02 6.93 4.42
N PHE A 89 -6.17 5.98 5.35
CA PHE A 89 -7.41 5.20 5.50
C PHE A 89 -8.17 5.41 6.80
N GLU A 90 -7.64 6.15 7.79
CA GLU A 90 -8.30 6.41 9.09
C GLU A 90 -9.70 7.04 8.93
N HIS A 91 -9.88 7.86 7.90
CA HIS A 91 -11.16 8.51 7.58
C HIS A 91 -11.80 7.97 6.29
N ALA A 92 -11.24 6.91 5.71
CA ALA A 92 -11.77 6.34 4.48
C ALA A 92 -13.08 5.59 4.74
N SER A 93 -14.14 6.03 4.09
CA SER A 93 -15.48 5.53 4.32
C SER A 93 -15.95 4.55 3.25
N GLY A 94 -15.33 4.49 2.07
CA GLY A 94 -15.85 3.79 0.90
C GLY A 94 -17.29 4.17 0.54
N GLY A 95 -17.70 5.42 0.77
CA GLY A 95 -19.12 5.83 0.70
C GLY A 95 -20.02 5.24 1.80
N GLY A 96 -19.45 4.95 2.98
CA GLY A 96 -20.12 4.35 4.14
C GLY A 96 -19.90 2.83 4.30
N PHE A 97 -19.18 2.18 3.40
CA PHE A 97 -18.98 0.72 3.35
C PHE A 97 -17.54 0.26 3.63
N GLY A 98 -16.63 1.19 3.84
CA GLY A 98 -15.18 0.98 3.90
C GLY A 98 -14.57 0.68 2.53
N ILE A 99 -13.27 0.91 2.43
CA ILE A 99 -12.44 0.49 1.29
C ILE A 99 -11.92 -0.92 1.57
N ARG A 100 -12.02 -1.85 0.62
CA ARG A 100 -11.54 -3.23 0.78
C ARG A 100 -10.03 -3.30 1.00
N ASP A 101 -9.59 -4.26 1.81
CA ASP A 101 -8.19 -4.43 2.16
C ASP A 101 -7.28 -4.61 0.95
N TRP A 102 -7.67 -5.42 -0.04
CA TRP A 102 -6.87 -5.61 -1.25
C TRP A 102 -6.71 -4.32 -2.07
N LEU A 103 -7.72 -3.45 -2.08
CA LEU A 103 -7.63 -2.15 -2.76
C LEU A 103 -6.76 -1.18 -1.96
N GLN A 104 -6.85 -1.21 -0.62
CA GLN A 104 -5.91 -0.50 0.23
C GLN A 104 -4.47 -0.99 0.00
N ASP A 105 -4.27 -2.30 -0.11
CA ASP A 105 -2.96 -2.90 -0.36
C ASP A 105 -2.40 -2.47 -1.72
N ALA A 106 -3.25 -2.40 -2.76
CA ALA A 106 -2.89 -1.87 -4.07
C ALA A 106 -2.42 -0.40 -4.00
N VAL A 107 -3.14 0.44 -3.27
CA VAL A 107 -2.73 1.83 -3.02
C VAL A 107 -1.39 1.88 -2.27
N MET A 108 -1.23 1.05 -1.24
CA MET A 108 0.00 0.98 -0.45
C MET A 108 1.19 0.44 -1.25
N ALA A 109 0.96 -0.40 -2.26
CA ALA A 109 1.99 -0.97 -3.13
C ALA A 109 2.75 0.09 -3.94
N ILE A 110 2.12 1.25 -4.19
CA ILE A 110 2.71 2.37 -4.92
C ILE A 110 3.79 3.09 -4.10
N LEU A 111 3.75 2.99 -2.77
CA LEU A 111 4.71 3.67 -1.90
C LEU A 111 6.14 3.19 -2.18
N ILE A 112 7.03 4.15 -2.42
CA ILE A 112 8.46 3.92 -2.62
C ILE A 112 9.25 4.24 -1.34
N PRO A 113 10.34 3.50 -1.05
CA PRO A 113 11.26 3.87 0.03
C PRO A 113 11.89 5.24 -0.23
N ARG A 114 12.08 6.02 0.83
CA ARG A 114 12.90 7.24 0.85
C ARG A 114 14.09 7.02 1.77
N THR A 115 15.28 7.17 1.18
CA THR A 115 16.57 7.25 1.88
C THR A 115 16.82 8.64 2.42
#